data_AF-A0A7J4K888-F1
#
_entry.id   AF-A0A7J4K888-F1
#
_cell.length_a   1.000
_cell.length_b   1.000
_cell.length_c   1.000
_cell.angle_alpha   90.00
_cell.angle_beta   90.00
_cell.angle_gamma   90.00
#
_symmetry.space_group_name_H-M   'P 1'
#
loop_
_entity.id
_entity.type
_entity.pdbx_description
1 polymer ?
#
loop_
_entity_poly.entity_id
_entity_poly.type
_entity_poly.pdbx_seq_one_letter_code
_entity_poly.pdbx_strand_id
1 'polypeptide(L)' 'MAKKEFTYRGHTPDQLKKMSIKEFATLLPSRERRSILRGMTEPEKSLLRKIEKRD' A
#
# COMPACT_ATOMS: atom_id res chain seq x y z
N MET A 1 15.45 5.38 -24.92
CA MET A 1 14.46 4.36 -24.52
C MET A 1 13.59 4.98 -23.44
N ALA A 2 12.33 5.34 -23.74
CA ALA A 2 11.49 6.04 -22.77
C ALA A 2 11.18 5.12 -21.58
N LYS A 3 11.67 5.47 -20.39
CA LYS A 3 11.28 4.84 -19.12
C LYS A 3 9.78 5.08 -18.98
N LYS A 4 8.95 4.06 -19.24
CA LYS A 4 7.52 4.15 -18.91
C LYS A 4 7.44 4.40 -17.42
N GLU A 5 7.06 5.60 -17.04
CA GLU A 5 6.85 5.95 -15.64
C GLU A 5 5.74 5.05 -15.10
N PHE A 6 6.05 4.29 -14.05
CA PHE A 6 5.05 3.44 -13.43
C PHE A 6 3.99 4.33 -12.81
N THR A 7 2.74 4.11 -13.18
CA THR A 7 1.59 4.77 -12.56
C THR A 7 0.60 3.71 -12.12
N TYR A 8 0.03 3.90 -10.94
CA TYR A 8 -1.05 3.06 -10.43
C TYR A 8 -2.30 3.92 -10.28
N ARG A 9 -3.34 3.62 -11.06
CA ARG A 9 -4.62 4.33 -11.03
C ARG A 9 -4.48 5.87 -11.12
N GLY A 10 -3.50 6.34 -11.90
CA GLY A 10 -3.22 7.77 -12.08
C GLY A 10 -2.23 8.38 -11.08
N HIS A 11 -1.66 7.60 -10.16
CA HIS A 11 -0.69 8.07 -9.17
C HIS A 11 0.72 7.53 -9.41
N THR A 12 1.73 8.36 -9.16
CA THR A 12 3.15 7.94 -9.18
C THR A 12 3.53 7.24 -7.88
N PRO A 13 4.63 6.44 -7.85
CA PRO A 13 5.07 5.74 -6.63
C PRO A 13 5.30 6.68 -5.44
N ASP A 14 5.83 7.88 -5.70
CA ASP A 14 6.09 8.86 -4.65
C ASP A 14 4.82 9.46 -4.07
N GLN A 15 3.77 9.62 -4.89
CA GLN A 15 2.46 10.01 -4.40
C GLN A 15 1.83 8.91 -3.55
N LEU A 16 1.91 7.66 -4.01
CA LEU A 16 1.37 6.51 -3.28
C LEU A 16 2.04 6.33 -1.91
N LYS A 17 3.35 6.56 -1.80
CA LYS A 17 4.09 6.49 -0.53
C LYS A 17 3.73 7.59 0.45
N LYS A 18 3.32 8.77 -0.03
CA LYS A 18 2.89 9.90 0.80
C LYS A 18 1.46 9.77 1.31
N MET A 19 0.63 8.95 0.65
CA MET A 19 -0.75 8.70 1.04
C MET A 19 -0.82 7.86 2.33
N SER A 20 -1.87 8.09 3.12
CA SER A 20 -2.18 7.20 4.23
C SER A 20 -2.70 5.84 3.73
N ILE A 21 -2.56 4.78 4.55
CA ILE A 21 -3.05 3.44 4.23
C ILE A 21 -4.55 3.43 3.92
N LYS A 22 -5.34 4.29 4.60
CA LYS A 22 -6.79 4.41 4.39
C LYS A 22 -7.13 5.05 3.04
N GLU A 23 -6.43 6.11 2.67
CA GLU A 23 -6.61 6.75 1.37
C GLU A 23 -6.17 5.81 0.24
N PHE A 24 -5.04 5.13 0.40
CA PHE A 24 -4.57 4.13 -0.55
C PHE A 24 -5.57 2.98 -0.69
N ALA A 25 -6.21 2.54 0.40
CA ALA A 25 -7.24 1.49 0.34
C ALA A 25 -8.46 1.86 -0.52
N THR A 26 -8.77 3.15 -0.71
CA THR A 26 -9.86 3.57 -1.61
C THR A 26 -9.54 3.31 -3.07
N LEU A 27 -8.26 3.34 -3.44
CA LEU A 27 -7.78 3.05 -4.78
C LEU A 27 -7.80 1.55 -5.05
N LEU A 28 -7.66 0.70 -4.03
CA LEU A 28 -7.55 -0.75 -4.22
C LEU A 28 -8.86 -1.42 -4.68
N PRO A 29 -8.77 -2.54 -5.41
CA PRO A 29 -9.88 -3.46 -5.65
C PRO A 29 -10.64 -3.85 -4.37
N SER A 30 -11.92 -4.22 -4.53
CA SER A 30 -12.84 -4.50 -3.42
C SER A 30 -12.31 -5.51 -2.39
N ARG A 31 -11.61 -6.57 -2.84
CA ARG A 31 -11.03 -7.60 -1.97
C ARG A 31 -9.94 -7.03 -1.05
N GLU A 32 -8.97 -6.33 -1.61
CA GLU A 32 -7.83 -5.78 -0.87
C GLU A 32 -8.28 -4.69 0.09
N ARG A 33 -9.17 -3.80 -0.36
CA ARG A 33 -9.81 -2.80 0.50
C ARG A 33 -10.51 -3.45 1.70
N ARG A 34 -11.24 -4.55 1.49
CA ARG A 34 -11.91 -5.28 2.58
C ARG A 34 -10.92 -5.84 3.59
N SER A 35 -9.78 -6.38 3.15
CA SER A 35 -8.74 -6.88 4.05
C SER A 35 -8.17 -5.75 4.92
N ILE A 36 -7.86 -4.60 4.33
CA ILE A 36 -7.32 -3.45 5.06
C ILE A 36 -8.34 -2.89 6.06
N LEU A 37 -9.61 -2.73 5.64
CA LEU A 37 -10.67 -2.19 6.50
C LEU A 37 -11.05 -3.11 7.67
N ARG A 38 -10.94 -4.44 7.50
CA ARG A 38 -11.16 -5.40 8.59
C ARG A 38 -10.02 -5.44 9.60
N GLY A 39 -8.87 -4.87 9.25
CA GLY A 39 -7.67 -4.89 10.07
C GLY A 39 -6.78 -6.08 9.75
N MET A 40 -5.49 -5.88 10.02
CA MET A 40 -4.46 -6.90 9.84
C MET A 40 -4.44 -7.86 11.03
N THR A 41 -4.14 -9.11 10.75
CA THR A 41 -3.89 -10.14 11.75
C THR A 41 -2.59 -9.85 12.50
N GLU A 42 -2.46 -10.39 13.71
CA GLU A 42 -1.24 -10.22 14.51
C GLU A 42 0.06 -10.68 13.81
N PRO A 43 0.11 -11.81 13.07
CA PRO A 43 1.29 -12.18 12.31
C PRO A 43 1.64 -11.17 11.20
N GLU A 44 0.64 -10.60 10.51
CA GLU A 44 0.87 -9.57 9.48
C GLU A 44 1.44 -8.29 10.08
N LYS A 45 0.94 -7.86 11.25
CA LYS A 45 1.52 -6.73 12.00
C LYS A 45 2.95 -7.02 12.46
N SER A 46 3.26 -8.26 12.85
CA SER A 46 4.62 -8.67 13.22
C SER A 46 5.56 -8.60 12.01
N LEU A 47 5.10 -9.03 10.83
CA LEU A 47 5.84 -8.91 9.58
C LEU A 47 6.12 -7.45 9.22
N LEU A 48 5.11 -6.57 9.28
CA LEU A 48 5.29 -5.15 8.98
C LEU A 48 6.31 -4.48 9.91
N ARG A 49 6.24 -4.77 11.22
CA ARG A 49 7.23 -4.29 12.20
C ARG A 49 8.65 -4.79 11.92
N LYS A 50 8.80 -5.99 11.37
CA LYS A 50 10.12 -6.53 10.98
C LYS A 50 10.66 -5.84 9.73
N ILE A 51 9.80 -5.52 8.77
CA ILE A 51 10.17 -4.82 7.53
C ILE A 51 10.62 -3.40 7.87
N GLU A 52 9.85 -2.67 8.69
CA GLU A 52 10.18 -1.30 9.11
C GLU A 52 11.50 -1.18 9.87
N LYS A 53 11.92 -2.24 10.57
CA LYS A 53 13.21 -2.28 11.30
C LYS A 53 14.40 -2.69 10.44
N ARG A 54 14.16 -3.22 9.23
CA ARG A 54 15.20 -3.81 8.38
C ARG A 54 15.74 -2.81 7.35
N ASP A 55 15.00 -1.74 7.10
CA ASP A 55 15.52 -0.51 6.51
C ASP A 55 16.12 0.40 7.60
#